data_AF-A0A376FXY4-F1
#
_entry.id   AF-A0A376FXY4-F1
#
_cell.length_a   1.000
_cell.length_b   1.000
_cell.length_c   1.000
_cell.angle_alpha   90.00
_cell.angle_beta   90.00
_cell.angle_gamma   90.00
#
_symmetry.space_group_name_H-M   'P 1'
#
loop_
_entity.id
_entity.type
_entity.pdbx_description
1 polymer ?
#
loop_
_entity_poly.entity_id
_entity_poly.type
_entity_poly.pdbx_seq_one_letter_code
_entity_poly.pdbx_strand_id
1 'polypeptide(L)' 'MLKYYKEFLSQYEYASFLQTLILIGFIAVFVTIFVKVMKKPKGYYKDNESAALDLEPEENEKNNTK' A
#
# COMPACT_ATOMS: atom_id res chain seq x y z
N MET A 1 14.70 -24.51 6.47
CA MET A 1 14.22 -23.23 5.89
C MET A 1 14.77 -22.01 6.64
N LEU A 2 14.50 -21.82 7.94
CA LEU A 2 15.03 -20.67 8.71
C LEU A 2 16.57 -20.60 8.77
N LYS A 3 17.24 -21.76 8.86
CA LYS A 3 18.71 -21.86 8.92
C LYS A 3 19.39 -21.28 7.68
N TYR A 4 18.85 -21.61 6.49
CA TYR A 4 19.31 -21.08 5.20
C TYR A 4 19.03 -19.58 5.05
N TYR A 5 17.88 -19.10 5.54
CA TYR A 5 17.54 -17.67 5.52
C TYR A 5 18.57 -16.81 6.27
N LYS A 6 18.99 -17.28 7.45
CA LYS A 6 19.99 -16.58 8.27
C LYS A 6 21.38 -16.60 7.61
N GLU A 7 21.73 -17.68 6.93
CA GLU A 7 23.01 -17.84 6.24
C GLU A 7 23.11 -16.91 5.02
N PHE A 8 22.07 -16.87 4.17
CA PHE A 8 21.99 -15.97 3.02
C PHE A 8 21.98 -14.48 3.38
N LEU A 9 21.31 -14.09 4.47
CA LEU A 9 21.17 -12.69 4.85
C LEU A 9 22.27 -12.21 5.80
N SER A 10 22.95 -13.10 6.54
CA SER A 10 24.03 -12.69 7.48
C SER A 10 25.43 -12.68 6.87
N GLN A 11 25.67 -13.37 5.76
CA GLN A 11 27.00 -13.43 5.13
C GLN A 11 27.24 -12.36 4.05
N TYR A 12 26.36 -11.38 3.92
CA TYR A 12 26.58 -10.29 2.97
C TYR A 12 27.46 -9.23 3.63
N GLU A 13 28.67 -9.02 3.11
CA GLU A 13 29.67 -8.07 3.62
C GLU A 13 29.09 -6.65 3.81
N TYR A 14 28.11 -6.29 2.96
CA TYR A 14 27.42 -5.00 3.00
C TYR A 14 25.99 -5.07 3.56
N ALA A 15 25.61 -6.14 4.27
CA ALA A 15 24.23 -6.35 4.76
C ALA A 15 23.71 -5.14 5.55
N SER A 16 24.51 -4.64 6.49
CA SER A 16 24.15 -3.49 7.32
C SER A 16 24.03 -2.20 6.50
N PHE A 17 24.90 -2.02 5.51
CA PHE A 17 24.84 -0.87 4.61
C PHE A 17 23.60 -0.91 3.71
N LEU A 18 23.30 -2.07 3.11
CA LEU A 18 22.13 -2.27 2.28
C LEU A 18 20.83 -2.09 3.08
N GLN A 19 20.79 -2.64 4.31
CA GLN A 19 19.68 -2.44 5.24
C GLN A 19 19.45 -0.96 5.54
N THR A 20 20.53 -0.20 5.74
CA THR A 20 20.44 1.26 5.98
C THR A 20 19.91 1.99 4.75
N LEU A 21 20.37 1.65 3.55
CA LEU A 21 19.84 2.22 2.30
C LEU A 21 18.36 1.92 2.10
N ILE A 22 17.93 0.68 2.37
CA ILE A 22 16.52 0.28 2.29
C ILE A 22 15.67 1.09 3.26
N LEU A 23 16.15 1.29 4.49
CA LEU A 23 15.45 2.10 5.50
C LEU A 23 15.29 3.56 5.04
N ILE A 24 16.37 4.16 4.53
CA ILE A 24 16.33 5.52 3.98
C ILE A 24 15.34 5.60 2.81
N GLY A 25 15.38 4.63 1.89
CA GLY A 25 14.46 4.54 0.77
C GLY A 25 12.99 4.46 1.21
N PHE A 26 12.70 3.64 2.22
CA PHE A 26 11.36 3.52 2.79
C PHE A 26 10.86 4.85 3.37
N ILE A 27 11.70 5.54 4.14
CA ILE A 27 11.38 6.85 4.70
C ILE A 27 11.15 7.88 3.58
N ALA A 28 11.97 7.88 2.54
CA ALA A 28 11.82 8.78 1.39
C ALA A 28 10.49 8.57 0.67
N VAL A 29 10.09 7.31 0.45
CA VAL A 29 8.79 6.95 -0.15
C VAL A 29 7.65 7.45 0.74
N PHE A 30 7.74 7.21 2.04
CA PHE A 30 6.73 7.65 3.00
C PHE A 30 6.56 9.18 2.99
N VAL A 31 7.66 9.93 3.08
CA VAL A 31 7.64 11.40 3.01
C VAL A 31 7.07 11.88 1.67
N THR A 32 7.44 11.23 0.57
CA THR A 32 6.93 11.57 -0.77
C THR A 32 5.41 11.42 -0.84
N ILE A 33 4.88 10.29 -0.36
CA ILE A 33 3.43 10.03 -0.30
C ILE A 33 2.77 11.06 0.62
N PHE A 34 3.32 11.28 1.80
CA PHE A 34 2.78 12.21 2.78
C PHE A 34 2.68 13.63 2.22
N VAL A 35 3.75 14.14 1.60
CA VAL A 35 3.75 15.45 0.94
C VAL A 35 2.74 15.49 -0.21
N LYS A 36 2.64 14.43 -1.01
CA LYS A 36 1.65 14.34 -2.10
C LYS A 36 0.22 14.40 -1.58
N VAL A 37 -0.06 13.76 -0.44
CA VAL A 37 -1.38 13.79 0.22
C VAL A 37 -1.64 15.15 0.85
N MET A 38 -0.68 15.74 1.56
CA MET A 38 -0.82 17.07 2.18
C MET A 38 -1.02 18.19 1.16
N LYS A 39 -0.41 18.08 -0.02
CA LYS A 39 -0.60 19.04 -1.12
C LYS A 39 -1.99 18.97 -1.74
N LYS A 40 -2.81 17.97 -1.43
CA LYS A 40 -4.18 17.91 -1.93
C LYS A 40 -5.03 18.99 -1.25
N PRO A 41 -5.82 19.75 -2.02
CA PRO A 41 -6.68 20.79 -1.47
C PRO A 41 -7.70 20.19 -0.51
N LYS A 42 -8.07 20.97 0.51
CA LYS A 42 -9.16 20.61 1.43
C LYS A 42 -10.43 20.37 0.60
N GLY A 43 -10.91 19.13 0.58
CA GLY A 43 -12.07 18.72 -0.22
C GLY A 43 -11.76 17.83 -1.44
N TYR A 44 -10.49 17.54 -1.75
CA TYR A 44 -10.12 16.64 -2.86
C TYR A 44 -10.83 15.27 -2.80
N TYR A 45 -11.15 14.79 -1.61
CA TYR A 45 -11.78 13.49 -1.41
C TYR A 45 -13.32 13.56 -1.23
N LYS A 46 -13.94 14.75 -1.16
CA LYS A 46 -15.37 14.92 -0.85
C LYS A 46 -16.31 14.22 -1.84
N ASP A 47 -15.94 14.20 -3.12
CA ASP A 47 -16.78 13.58 -4.15
C ASP A 47 -16.76 12.04 -4.07
N ASN A 48 -15.73 11.46 -3.43
CA ASN A 48 -15.56 10.02 -3.24
C ASN A 48 -15.80 9.57 -1.79
N GLU A 49 -16.13 10.48 -0.87
CA GLU A 49 -16.48 10.16 0.52
C GLU A 49 -17.80 9.38 0.60
N SER A 50 -18.71 9.63 -0.35
CA SER A 50 -20.05 9.02 -0.43
C SER A 50 -20.13 7.88 -1.44
N ALA A 51 -19.02 7.55 -2.12
CA ALA A 51 -19.01 6.42 -3.03
C ALA A 51 -19.31 5.17 -2.20
N ALA A 52 -20.46 4.55 -2.45
CA ALA A 52 -20.74 3.21 -1.92
C ALA A 52 -19.51 2.37 -2.24
N LEU A 53 -19.04 1.56 -1.28
CA LEU A 53 -18.03 0.54 -1.55
C LEU A 53 -18.50 -0.15 -2.83
N ASP A 54 -17.73 -0.09 -3.93
CA ASP A 54 -18.06 -0.76 -5.19
C ASP A 54 -18.07 -2.27 -4.90
N LEU A 55 -19.16 -2.72 -4.27
CA LEU A 55 -19.57 -4.10 -4.20
C LEU A 55 -20.03 -4.36 -5.62
N GLU A 56 -19.25 -5.14 -6.36
CA GLU A 56 -19.61 -5.63 -7.68
C GLU A 56 -21.11 -5.97 -7.68
N PRO A 57 -21.88 -5.48 -8.66
CA PRO A 57 -23.32 -5.69 -8.65
C PRO A 57 -23.61 -7.19 -8.78
N GLU A 58 -23.91 -7.84 -7.66
CA GLU A 58 -24.55 -9.16 -7.62
C GLU A 58 -25.77 -9.09 -8.55
N GLU A 59 -25.74 -9.90 -9.61
CA GLU A 59 -26.78 -9.96 -10.62
C GLU A 59 -28.16 -10.09 -9.96
N ASN A 60 -29.04 -9.10 -10.18
CA ASN A 60 -30.44 -9.20 -9.79
C ASN A 60 -31.09 -10.37 -10.54
N GLU A 61 -31.20 -11.51 -9.87
CA GLU A 61 -32.02 -12.64 -10.28
C GLU A 61 -33.48 -12.18 -10.34
N LYS A 62 -33.97 -12.02 -11.57
CA LYS A 62 -35.34 -11.60 -11.88
C LYS A 62 -36.34 -12.64 -11.36
N ASN A 63 -37.03 -12.35 -10.27
CA ASN A 63 -38.30 -13.00 -9.97
C ASN A 63 -39.47 -12.04 -10.21
N ASN A 64 -40.01 -12.09 -11.44
CA ASN A 64 -41.31 -11.54 -11.76
C ASN A 64 -42.38 -12.53 -11.29
N THR A 65 -43.06 -12.23 -10.19
CA THR A 65 -44.37 -12.84 -9.88
C THR A 65 -45.47 -11.93 -10.42
N LYS A 66 -46.19 -12.40 -11.44
CA LYS A 66 -47.55 -11.99 -11.80
C LYS A 66 -48.32 -13.22 -12.25
#